data_AF-A0A822HUF6-F1
#
_entry.id   AF-A0A822HUF6-F1
#
_cell.length_a   1.000
_cell.length_b   1.000
_cell.length_c   1.000
_cell.angle_alpha   90.00
_cell.angle_beta   90.00
_cell.angle_gamma   90.00
#
_symmetry.space_group_name_H-M   'P 1'
#
loop_
_entity.id
_entity.type
_entity.pdbx_description
1 polymer ?
#
loop_
_entity_poly.entity_id
_entity_poly.type
_entity_poly.pdbx_seq_one_letter_code
_entity_poly.pdbx_strand_id
1 'polypeptide(L)'
;KPFQGYSLSLFNEKTRRHDITYVLNNLEGDSIDRKLLEKRYDEFNKFYKELVQQNLKPNMKLDKLIENIKLIAGNIKQESDNIDWDAGIRKKVPELAAYIFALWTLKNAEHYFEAEGSDNRDNYLLQPHAAQVIAIFRMLGIGDKNEELKNNL
;
A
#
# COMPACT_ATOMS: atom_id res chain seq x y z
N LYS A 1 -2.54 9.16 25.57
CA LYS A 1 -2.60 8.85 24.12
C LYS A 1 -3.24 9.92 23.20
N PRO A 2 -4.01 10.94 23.64
CA PRO A 2 -4.67 11.91 22.72
C PRO A 2 -3.70 12.63 21.75
N PHE A 3 -2.49 12.94 22.23
CA PHE A 3 -1.44 13.58 21.42
C PHE A 3 -0.97 12.72 20.23
N GLN A 4 -1.06 11.39 20.32
CA GLN A 4 -0.63 10.48 19.24
C GLN A 4 -1.59 10.51 18.06
N GLY A 5 -2.91 10.40 18.32
CA GLY A 5 -3.93 10.52 17.29
C GLY A 5 -3.92 11.90 16.61
N TYR A 6 -3.75 12.97 17.39
CA TYR A 6 -3.64 14.32 16.82
C TYR A 6 -2.37 14.52 15.97
N SER A 7 -1.22 14.00 16.43
CA SER A 7 0.03 14.01 15.64
C SER A 7 -0.11 13.23 14.33
N LEU A 8 -0.77 12.05 14.37
CA LEU A 8 -1.08 11.26 13.19
C LEU A 8 -1.97 12.04 12.20
N SER A 9 -3.00 12.72 12.71
CA SER A 9 -3.88 13.57 11.90
C SER A 9 -3.11 14.68 11.18
N LEU A 10 -2.26 15.41 11.89
CA LEU A 10 -1.40 16.44 11.30
C LEU A 10 -0.40 15.87 10.29
N PHE A 11 0.17 14.69 10.57
CA PHE A 11 1.07 14.01 9.65
C PHE A 11 0.36 13.65 8.35
N ASN A 12 -0.83 13.04 8.43
CA ASN A 12 -1.62 12.66 7.26
C ASN A 12 -2.08 13.87 6.45
N GLU A 13 -2.49 14.96 7.11
CA GLU A 13 -2.86 16.21 6.44
C GLU A 13 -1.68 16.81 5.64
N LYS A 14 -0.48 16.82 6.23
CA LYS A 14 0.75 17.28 5.54
C LYS A 14 1.15 16.34 4.41
N THR A 15 1.00 15.04 4.61
CA THR A 15 1.43 14.00 3.67
C THR A 15 0.53 13.94 2.43
N ARG A 16 -0.77 14.24 2.57
CA ARG A 16 -1.69 14.40 1.42
C ARG A 16 -1.25 15.48 0.43
N ARG A 17 -0.39 16.43 0.83
CA ARG A 17 0.16 17.44 -0.07
C ARG A 17 1.23 16.90 -1.02
N HIS A 18 1.86 15.77 -0.70
CA HIS A 18 2.83 15.08 -1.56
C HIS A 18 2.18 13.83 -2.12
N ASP A 19 1.36 14.03 -3.15
CA ASP A 19 0.65 12.96 -3.84
C ASP A 19 1.60 12.03 -4.63
N ILE A 20 1.01 11.03 -5.28
CA ILE A 20 1.77 10.11 -6.13
C ILE A 20 2.54 10.85 -7.24
N THR A 21 1.99 11.94 -7.78
CA THR A 21 2.65 12.75 -8.82
C THR A 21 3.94 13.36 -8.30
N TYR A 22 3.94 13.93 -7.09
CA TYR A 22 5.15 14.42 -6.45
C TYR A 22 6.19 13.30 -6.29
N VAL A 23 5.79 12.14 -5.79
CA VAL A 23 6.69 10.99 -5.60
C VAL A 23 7.32 10.59 -6.93
N LEU A 24 6.52 10.39 -7.98
CA LEU A 24 7.00 9.94 -9.30
C LEU A 24 7.93 10.96 -9.97
N ASN A 25 7.68 12.26 -9.79
CA ASN A 25 8.50 13.33 -10.34
C ASN A 25 9.87 13.42 -9.65
N ASN A 26 9.97 13.01 -8.38
CA ASN A 26 11.22 13.02 -7.60
C ASN A 26 11.90 11.65 -7.55
N LEU A 27 11.43 10.66 -8.32
CA LEU A 27 12.13 9.38 -8.46
C LEU A 27 13.39 9.56 -9.32
N GLU A 28 14.51 9.14 -8.77
CA GLU A 28 15.81 9.02 -9.44
C GLU A 28 16.06 7.57 -9.87
N GLY A 29 16.84 7.38 -10.94
CA GLY A 29 17.21 6.07 -11.47
C GLY A 29 16.93 5.90 -12.96
N ASP A 30 17.71 5.03 -13.60
CA ASP A 30 17.54 4.70 -15.02
C ASP A 30 16.33 3.79 -15.24
N SER A 31 15.78 3.82 -16.46
CA SER A 31 14.73 2.89 -16.94
C SER A 31 13.38 2.91 -16.20
N ILE A 32 13.09 3.94 -15.41
CA ILE A 32 11.80 4.10 -14.72
C ILE A 32 10.66 4.36 -15.72
N ASP A 33 9.69 3.45 -15.77
CA ASP A 33 8.40 3.69 -16.41
C ASP A 33 7.41 4.30 -15.41
N ARG A 34 7.40 5.64 -15.36
CA ARG A 34 6.53 6.41 -14.45
C ARG A 34 5.04 6.18 -14.72
N LYS A 35 4.63 5.98 -15.98
CA LYS A 35 3.23 5.73 -16.33
C LYS A 35 2.76 4.38 -15.84
N LEU A 36 3.62 3.36 -15.96
CA LEU A 36 3.35 2.05 -15.41
C LEU A 36 3.27 2.11 -13.87
N LEU A 37 4.21 2.78 -13.20
CA LEU A 37 4.17 2.95 -11.74
C LEU A 37 2.90 3.67 -11.26
N GLU A 38 2.52 4.76 -11.93
CA GLU A 38 1.29 5.50 -11.64
C GLU A 38 0.07 4.58 -11.74
N LYS A 39 -0.06 3.85 -12.84
CA LYS A 39 -1.14 2.88 -13.04
C LYS A 39 -1.18 1.81 -11.95
N ARG A 40 -0.03 1.24 -11.59
CA ARG A 40 0.08 0.21 -10.54
C ARG A 40 -0.28 0.78 -9.17
N TYR A 41 0.09 2.03 -8.92
CA TYR A 41 -0.27 2.72 -7.69
C TYR A 41 -1.77 2.98 -7.61
N ASP A 42 -2.40 3.39 -8.71
CA ASP A 42 -3.85 3.58 -8.77
C ASP A 42 -4.61 2.27 -8.55
N GLU A 43 -4.14 1.17 -9.15
CA GLU A 43 -4.66 -0.19 -8.90
C GLU A 43 -4.59 -0.50 -7.40
N PHE A 44 -3.42 -0.34 -6.78
CA PHE A 44 -3.24 -0.52 -5.34
C PHE A 44 -4.18 0.37 -4.52
N ASN A 45 -4.22 1.67 -4.80
CA ASN A 45 -4.94 2.66 -4.01
C ASN A 45 -6.44 2.41 -4.05
N LYS A 46 -6.95 1.98 -5.20
CA LYS A 46 -8.34 1.56 -5.37
C LYS A 46 -8.66 0.37 -4.46
N PHE A 47 -7.91 -0.73 -4.58
CA PHE A 47 -8.13 -1.92 -3.76
C PHE A 47 -7.98 -1.63 -2.27
N TYR A 48 -6.96 -0.85 -1.89
CA TYR A 48 -6.70 -0.46 -0.51
C TYR A 48 -7.90 0.28 0.10
N LYS A 49 -8.42 1.30 -0.60
CA LYS A 49 -9.57 2.07 -0.14
C LYS A 49 -10.82 1.20 0.00
N GLU A 50 -11.08 0.34 -0.98
CA GLU A 50 -12.21 -0.59 -0.94
C GLU A 50 -12.11 -1.53 0.27
N LEU A 51 -10.93 -2.12 0.52
CA LEU A 51 -10.70 -3.03 1.64
C LEU A 51 -10.85 -2.33 2.99
N VAL A 52 -10.30 -1.12 3.14
CA VAL A 52 -10.46 -0.33 4.37
C VAL A 52 -11.94 -0.01 4.58
N GLN A 53 -12.63 0.53 3.57
CA GLN A 53 -14.04 0.92 3.67
C GLN A 53 -14.96 -0.26 4.05
N GLN A 54 -14.73 -1.44 3.47
CA GLN A 54 -15.55 -2.63 3.74
C GLN A 54 -15.35 -3.21 5.15
N ASN A 55 -14.18 -2.98 5.75
CA ASN A 55 -13.79 -3.62 7.00
C ASN A 55 -13.71 -2.66 8.19
N LEU A 56 -13.67 -1.34 7.97
CA LEU A 56 -13.55 -0.34 9.01
C LEU A 56 -14.85 -0.19 9.81
N LYS A 57 -14.95 -0.91 10.92
CA LYS A 57 -16.08 -0.89 11.85
C LYS A 57 -15.64 -1.29 13.27
N PRO A 58 -16.41 -0.98 14.32
CA PRO A 58 -16.11 -1.53 15.65
C PRO A 58 -16.06 -3.07 15.63
N ASN A 59 -15.17 -3.67 16.42
CA ASN A 59 -15.00 -5.14 16.53
C ASN A 59 -14.71 -5.85 15.20
N MET A 60 -13.78 -5.30 14.40
CA MET A 60 -13.36 -5.88 13.12
C MET A 60 -12.88 -7.31 13.27
N LYS A 61 -13.32 -8.18 12.34
CA LYS A 61 -12.76 -9.52 12.17
C LYS A 61 -11.80 -9.50 11.00
N LEU A 62 -10.51 -9.60 11.29
CA LEU A 62 -9.44 -9.43 10.30
C LEU A 62 -8.95 -10.75 9.70
N ASP A 63 -9.45 -11.89 10.18
CA ASP A 63 -9.01 -13.22 9.77
C ASP A 63 -9.12 -13.43 8.26
N LYS A 64 -10.23 -12.96 7.66
CA LYS A 64 -10.44 -13.06 6.20
C LYS A 64 -9.40 -12.27 5.39
N LEU A 65 -8.95 -11.11 5.88
CA LEU A 65 -7.87 -10.36 5.24
C LEU A 65 -6.55 -11.13 5.32
N ILE A 66 -6.26 -11.72 6.48
CA ILE A 66 -5.06 -12.54 6.70
C ILE A 66 -5.07 -13.78 5.80
N GLU A 67 -6.21 -14.45 5.68
CA GLU A 67 -6.40 -15.61 4.79
C GLU A 67 -6.15 -15.24 3.32
N ASN A 68 -6.70 -14.12 2.85
CA ASN A 68 -6.48 -13.64 1.49
C ASN A 68 -5.01 -13.28 1.23
N ILE A 69 -4.33 -12.64 2.18
CA ILE A 69 -2.87 -12.38 2.07
C ILE A 69 -2.11 -13.69 1.89
N LYS A 70 -2.40 -14.69 2.74
CA LYS A 70 -1.75 -16.01 2.66
C LYS A 70 -2.03 -16.71 1.33
N LEU A 71 -3.24 -16.62 0.80
CA LEU A 71 -3.61 -17.22 -0.47
C LEU A 71 -2.88 -16.55 -1.64
N ILE A 72 -2.85 -15.22 -1.68
CA ILE A 72 -2.15 -14.48 -2.74
C ILE A 72 -0.64 -14.77 -2.67
N ALA A 73 -0.04 -14.71 -1.48
CA ALA A 73 1.37 -14.99 -1.27
C ALA A 73 1.74 -16.46 -1.57
N GLY A 74 0.91 -17.42 -1.16
CA GLY A 74 1.14 -18.85 -1.39
C GLY A 74 1.03 -19.26 -2.86
N ASN A 75 0.37 -18.45 -3.68
CA ASN A 75 0.35 -18.64 -5.14
C ASN A 75 1.65 -18.18 -5.82
N ILE A 76 2.57 -17.55 -5.09
CA ILE A 76 3.92 -17.22 -5.56
C ILE A 76 4.80 -18.42 -5.23
N LYS A 77 5.07 -19.26 -6.24
CA LYS A 77 5.92 -20.44 -6.08
C LYS A 77 7.38 -20.06 -6.32
N GLN A 78 8.26 -20.60 -5.48
CA GLN A 78 9.69 -20.63 -5.72
C GLN A 78 10.06 -22.08 -6.03
N GLU A 79 10.37 -22.38 -7.29
CA GLU A 79 10.79 -23.73 -7.71
C GLU A 79 12.30 -23.70 -8.01
N SER A 80 13.10 -24.31 -7.13
CA SER A 80 14.57 -24.21 -7.13
C SER A 80 15.05 -22.74 -7.09
N ASP A 81 16.34 -22.44 -7.27
CA ASP A 81 16.89 -21.07 -7.12
C ASP A 81 16.32 -20.03 -8.13
N ASN A 82 15.28 -20.38 -8.89
CA ASN A 82 14.54 -19.52 -9.78
C ASN A 82 13.16 -19.21 -9.20
N ILE A 83 12.92 -17.93 -8.90
CA ILE A 83 11.57 -17.43 -8.67
C ILE A 83 10.93 -17.24 -10.06
N ASP A 84 9.76 -17.84 -10.29
CA ASP A 84 8.94 -17.56 -11.47
C ASP A 84 8.41 -16.12 -11.38
N TRP A 85 9.25 -15.13 -11.66
CA TRP A 85 8.89 -13.72 -11.60
C TRP A 85 8.26 -13.27 -12.92
N ASP A 86 7.12 -13.85 -13.26
CA ASP A 86 6.44 -13.58 -14.51
C ASP A 86 5.50 -12.36 -14.43
N ALA A 87 4.95 -11.96 -15.59
CA ALA A 87 4.00 -10.86 -15.67
C ALA A 87 2.70 -11.11 -14.88
N GLY A 88 2.34 -12.37 -14.61
CA GLY A 88 1.19 -12.76 -13.80
C GLY A 88 1.40 -12.45 -12.32
N ILE A 89 2.57 -12.79 -11.78
CA ILE A 89 2.95 -12.49 -10.39
C ILE A 89 3.11 -10.98 -10.19
N ARG A 90 3.78 -10.27 -11.11
CA ARG A 90 3.92 -8.81 -11.04
C ARG A 90 2.57 -8.07 -11.00
N LYS A 91 1.56 -8.56 -11.72
CA LYS A 91 0.20 -8.01 -11.69
C LYS A 91 -0.52 -8.18 -10.35
N LYS A 92 -0.13 -9.15 -9.52
CA LYS A 92 -0.73 -9.40 -8.19
C LYS A 92 -0.12 -8.56 -7.08
N VAL A 93 1.04 -7.98 -7.29
CA VAL A 93 1.74 -7.20 -6.24
C VAL A 93 0.93 -5.99 -5.77
N PRO A 94 0.30 -5.16 -6.62
CA PRO A 94 -0.55 -4.06 -6.14
C PRO A 94 -1.69 -4.55 -5.24
N GLU A 95 -2.30 -5.68 -5.58
CA GLU A 95 -3.36 -6.32 -4.79
C GLU A 95 -2.82 -6.82 -3.44
N LEU A 96 -1.70 -7.56 -3.44
CA LEU A 96 -1.07 -8.06 -2.21
C LEU A 96 -0.69 -6.90 -1.27
N ALA A 97 -0.08 -5.85 -1.81
CA ALA A 97 0.26 -4.65 -1.06
C ALA A 97 -0.99 -3.99 -0.47
N ALA A 98 -2.09 -3.90 -1.22
CA ALA A 98 -3.35 -3.35 -0.75
C ALA A 98 -3.92 -4.13 0.45
N TYR A 99 -3.89 -5.46 0.41
CA TYR A 99 -4.30 -6.29 1.54
C TYR A 99 -3.42 -6.10 2.78
N ILE A 100 -2.09 -6.07 2.60
CA ILE A 100 -1.14 -5.88 3.71
C ILE A 100 -1.35 -4.51 4.36
N PHE A 101 -1.41 -3.44 3.56
CA PHE A 101 -1.60 -2.10 4.09
C PHE A 101 -2.99 -1.88 4.66
N ALA A 102 -4.05 -2.45 4.07
CA ALA A 102 -5.39 -2.39 4.66
C ALA A 102 -5.42 -3.07 6.03
N LEU A 103 -4.82 -4.26 6.16
CA LEU A 103 -4.71 -4.96 7.45
C LEU A 103 -3.96 -4.10 8.48
N TRP A 104 -2.83 -3.50 8.08
CA TRP A 104 -2.07 -2.60 8.94
C TRP A 104 -2.86 -1.38 9.39
N THR A 105 -3.54 -0.68 8.48
CA THR A 105 -4.41 0.46 8.78
C THR A 105 -5.51 0.07 9.77
N LEU A 106 -6.21 -1.03 9.50
CA LEU A 106 -7.34 -1.48 10.33
C LEU A 106 -6.89 -1.92 11.73
N LYS A 107 -5.74 -2.61 11.86
CA LYS A 107 -5.18 -2.96 13.18
C LYS A 107 -4.82 -1.74 14.02
N ASN A 108 -4.60 -0.58 13.40
CA ASN A 108 -4.21 0.66 14.06
C ASN A 108 -5.32 1.72 14.04
N ALA A 109 -6.58 1.33 13.80
CA ALA A 109 -7.70 2.27 13.69
C ALA A 109 -8.28 2.73 15.04
N GLU A 110 -7.64 2.45 16.19
CA GLU A 110 -8.12 2.87 17.53
C GLU A 110 -8.42 4.37 17.55
N HIS A 111 -7.49 5.20 17.07
CA HIS A 111 -7.64 6.65 17.03
C HIS A 111 -8.75 7.15 16.08
N TYR A 112 -9.05 6.40 15.01
CA TYR A 112 -10.19 6.71 14.15
C TYR A 112 -11.51 6.54 14.91
N PHE A 113 -11.63 5.49 15.73
CA PHE A 113 -12.85 5.29 16.53
C PHE A 113 -12.95 6.29 17.68
N GLU A 114 -11.83 6.64 18.33
CA GLU A 114 -11.78 7.67 19.38
C GLU A 114 -12.14 9.08 18.88
N ALA A 115 -11.85 9.40 17.62
CA ALA A 115 -12.12 10.71 17.01
C ALA A 115 -13.57 10.86 16.48
N GLU A 116 -14.51 10.08 17.00
CA GLU A 116 -15.92 10.16 16.62
C GLU A 116 -16.50 11.57 16.86
N GLY A 117 -17.16 12.14 15.84
CA GLY A 117 -17.68 13.51 15.87
C GLY A 117 -16.72 14.60 15.37
N SER A 118 -15.50 14.25 14.94
CA SER A 118 -14.58 15.18 14.26
C SER A 118 -14.80 15.20 12.74
N ASP A 119 -14.79 16.39 12.13
CA ASP A 119 -14.94 16.58 10.68
C ASP A 119 -13.81 15.93 9.85
N ASN A 120 -12.66 15.62 10.48
CA ASN A 120 -11.47 15.07 9.82
C ASN A 120 -11.09 13.67 10.32
N ARG A 121 -12.09 12.86 10.68
CA ARG A 121 -11.91 11.51 11.25
C ARG A 121 -10.96 10.62 10.43
N ASP A 122 -11.02 10.70 9.10
CA ASP A 122 -10.14 9.91 8.20
C ASP A 122 -8.64 10.18 8.38
N ASN A 123 -8.28 11.37 8.88
CA ASN A 123 -6.89 11.71 9.16
C ASN A 123 -6.34 10.93 10.37
N TYR A 124 -7.18 10.30 11.17
CA TYR A 124 -6.77 9.49 12.31
C TYR A 124 -6.48 8.03 11.93
N LEU A 125 -6.65 7.65 10.67
CA LEU A 125 -6.20 6.35 10.17
C LEU A 125 -4.72 6.36 9.85
N LEU A 126 -4.01 5.31 10.23
CA LEU A 126 -2.63 5.12 9.82
C LEU A 126 -2.59 4.61 8.38
N GLN A 127 -2.27 5.50 7.42
CA GLN A 127 -2.32 5.22 5.99
C GLN A 127 -0.91 5.15 5.39
N PRO A 128 -0.68 4.32 4.35
CA PRO A 128 0.61 4.28 3.68
C PRO A 128 0.86 5.55 2.87
N HIS A 129 2.08 6.07 2.94
CA HIS A 129 2.53 7.12 2.02
C HIS A 129 2.80 6.53 0.64
N ALA A 130 2.46 7.26 -0.43
CA ALA A 130 2.78 6.88 -1.81
C ALA A 130 4.24 6.43 -2.02
N ALA A 131 5.23 7.11 -1.45
CA ALA A 131 6.64 6.74 -1.50
C ALA A 131 6.93 5.35 -0.94
N GLN A 132 6.24 4.92 0.13
CA GLN A 132 6.43 3.59 0.70
C GLN A 132 5.94 2.50 -0.25
N VAL A 133 4.79 2.73 -0.89
CA VAL A 133 4.20 1.79 -1.86
C VAL A 133 5.08 1.72 -3.11
N ILE A 134 5.53 2.86 -3.63
CA ILE A 134 6.42 2.92 -4.78
C ILE A 134 7.77 2.27 -4.48
N ALA A 135 8.34 2.47 -3.29
CA ALA A 135 9.57 1.77 -2.90
C ALA A 135 9.40 0.25 -2.93
N ILE A 136 8.27 -0.27 -2.43
CA ILE A 136 7.94 -1.71 -2.50
C ILE A 136 7.83 -2.17 -3.95
N PHE A 137 7.13 -1.41 -4.81
CA PHE A 137 7.02 -1.73 -6.23
C PHE A 137 8.39 -1.79 -6.91
N ARG A 138 9.25 -0.80 -6.66
CA ARG A 138 10.61 -0.77 -7.19
C ARG A 138 11.44 -1.96 -6.72
N MET A 139 11.44 -2.24 -5.41
CA MET A 139 12.14 -3.41 -4.85
C MET A 139 11.67 -4.74 -5.45
N LEU A 140 10.41 -4.82 -5.88
CA LEU A 140 9.82 -5.99 -6.53
C LEU A 140 9.89 -5.94 -8.07
N GLY A 141 10.66 -5.03 -8.66
CA GLY A 141 10.84 -4.98 -10.12
C GLY A 141 9.62 -4.51 -10.90
N ILE A 142 8.74 -3.74 -10.27
CA ILE A 142 7.59 -3.11 -10.94
C ILE A 142 7.99 -1.72 -11.40
N GLY A 143 7.61 -1.37 -12.63
CA GLY A 143 7.86 -0.04 -13.18
C GLY A 143 9.26 0.15 -13.75
N ASP A 144 9.97 -0.93 -14.06
CA ASP A 144 11.15 -0.91 -14.92
C ASP A 144 10.76 -1.33 -16.34
N LYS A 145 11.42 -0.77 -17.37
CA LYS A 145 11.14 -1.08 -18.79
C LYS A 145 11.25 -2.58 -19.11
N ASN A 146 12.12 -3.29 -18.40
CA ASN A 146 12.32 -4.73 -18.56
C ASN A 146 11.56 -5.55 -17.50
N GLU A 147 10.99 -4.90 -16.47
CA GLU A 147 10.33 -5.54 -15.30
C GLU A 147 11.13 -6.72 -14.69
N GLU A 148 12.47 -6.63 -14.70
CA GLU A 148 13.36 -7.67 -14.19
C GLU A 148 13.65 -7.49 -12.69
N LEU A 149 13.88 -8.60 -11.98
CA LEU A 149 14.41 -8.59 -10.60
C LEU A 149 15.87 -8.16 -10.63
N LYS A 150 16.12 -6.86 -10.48
CA LYS A 150 17.44 -6.24 -10.39
C LYS A 150 17.47 -5.29 -9.18
N ASN A 151 18.66 -4.82 -8.79
CA ASN A 151 18.74 -3.76 -7.80
C ASN A 151 18.16 -2.47 -8.41
N ASN A 152 16.93 -2.17 -8.00
CA ASN A 152 16.08 -1.11 -8.58
C ASN A 152 15.91 0.11 -7.65
N LEU A 153 16.67 0.12 -6.55
CA LEU A 153 16.83 1.21 -5.59
C LEU A 153 18.09 2.01 -5.90
#